data_AF-A0A7C3UMQ4-F1
#
_entry.id   AF-A0A7C3UMQ4-F1
#
_cell.length_a   1.000
_cell.length_b   1.000
_cell.length_c   1.000
_cell.angle_alpha   90.00
_cell.angle_beta   90.00
_cell.angle_gamma   90.00
#
_symmetry.space_group_name_H-M   'P 1'
#
loop_
_entity.id
_entity.type
_entity.pdbx_description
1 polymer ?
#
loop_
_entity_poly.entity_id
_entity_poly.type
_entity_poly.pdbx_seq_one_letter_code
_entity_poly.pdbx_strand_id
1 'polypeptide(L)'
;MELEALSSVRTGKCGDLARLAAELRDGGLRLLDDVVFLSPVRSGEYGTQHLARILRKVFNPDGEPVKGTPFFTGDPVIATRNDYVDNPKSRTRHPGRRRDVYNSMKGYITRQSDDAVWVTYIVLGDRFEVPYSPAELTYRLDAAYALTVHKMQGDEAPYVVFVNHKSISRNMLYTAVTRASKKLFLLGQGWLEAAQKPVEEPLSKFIFRLKPNVTAHADDDGESLFT
;
A
#
# COMPACT_ATOMS: atom_id res chain seq x y z
N MET A 1 10.84 -21.10 -18.24
CA MET A 1 10.81 -20.09 -17.15
C MET A 1 9.72 -20.52 -16.18
N GLU A 2 9.95 -21.70 -15.60
CA GLU A 2 9.02 -22.47 -14.80
C GLU A 2 9.23 -22.13 -13.33
N LEU A 3 8.12 -21.88 -12.62
CA LEU A 3 7.79 -22.45 -11.31
C LEU A 3 8.96 -22.84 -10.35
N GLU A 4 9.91 -21.94 -10.09
CA GLU A 4 10.52 -21.80 -8.74
C GLU A 4 9.56 -21.10 -7.75
N ALA A 5 8.33 -20.84 -8.20
CA ALA A 5 7.30 -20.19 -7.41
C ALA A 5 6.93 -21.07 -6.20
N LEU A 6 7.09 -20.52 -4.99
CA LEU A 6 6.38 -20.89 -3.76
C LEU A 6 7.03 -21.92 -2.79
N SER A 7 8.34 -22.20 -2.84
CA SER A 7 9.02 -22.86 -1.69
C SER A 7 9.01 -21.98 -0.42
N SER A 8 8.57 -20.71 -0.54
CA SER A 8 8.53 -19.69 0.50
C SER A 8 7.12 -19.27 0.95
N VAL A 9 6.05 -19.99 0.58
CA VAL A 9 4.69 -19.65 1.06
C VAL A 9 4.35 -20.38 2.34
N ARG A 10 3.92 -19.62 3.36
CA ARG A 10 3.38 -20.15 4.61
C ARG A 10 1.93 -19.74 4.78
N THR A 11 1.05 -20.70 5.07
CA THR A 11 -0.35 -20.43 5.38
C THR A 11 -0.59 -20.43 6.90
N GLY A 12 -1.63 -19.73 7.35
CA GLY A 12 -2.03 -19.64 8.76
C GLY A 12 -3.45 -19.11 8.93
N LYS A 13 -3.94 -19.01 10.18
CA LYS A 13 -5.26 -18.43 10.48
C LYS A 13 -5.17 -16.91 10.63
N CYS A 14 -6.25 -16.18 10.39
CA CYS A 14 -6.27 -14.73 10.63
C CYS A 14 -5.94 -14.35 12.09
N GLY A 15 -6.32 -15.21 13.05
CA GLY A 15 -6.01 -15.01 14.47
C GLY A 15 -4.51 -15.05 14.81
N ASP A 16 -3.68 -15.59 13.91
CA ASP A 16 -2.23 -15.69 14.11
C ASP A 16 -1.49 -14.38 13.78
N LEU A 17 -2.20 -13.35 13.28
CA LEU A 17 -1.60 -12.10 12.78
C LEU A 17 -0.66 -11.44 13.80
N ALA A 18 -1.12 -11.25 15.03
CA ALA A 18 -0.32 -10.55 16.05
C ALA A 18 0.96 -11.32 16.39
N ARG A 19 0.85 -12.66 16.49
CA ARG A 19 1.99 -13.55 16.75
C ARG A 19 2.98 -13.52 15.60
N LEU A 20 2.52 -13.70 14.36
CA LEU A 20 3.40 -13.65 13.19
C LEU A 20 4.06 -12.27 13.05
N ALA A 21 3.32 -11.19 13.29
CA ALA A 21 3.86 -9.84 13.27
C ALA A 21 4.98 -9.65 14.31
N ALA A 22 4.80 -10.18 15.53
CA ALA A 22 5.83 -10.14 16.56
C ALA A 22 7.05 -10.99 16.16
N GLU A 23 6.86 -12.20 15.64
CA GLU A 23 7.94 -13.05 15.13
C GLU A 23 8.77 -12.33 14.06
N LEU A 24 8.12 -11.64 13.11
CA LEU A 24 8.80 -10.90 12.05
C LEU A 24 9.54 -9.67 12.58
N ARG A 25 8.93 -8.92 13.51
CA ARG A 25 9.55 -7.77 14.19
C ARG A 25 10.79 -8.20 14.97
N ASP A 26 10.68 -9.26 15.76
CA ASP A 26 11.76 -9.76 16.62
C ASP A 26 12.90 -10.37 15.79
N GLY A 27 12.58 -10.85 14.57
CA GLY A 27 13.57 -11.19 13.54
C GLY A 27 14.24 -9.98 12.87
N GLY A 28 13.95 -8.75 13.31
CA GLY A 28 14.57 -7.52 12.83
C GLY A 28 13.95 -6.92 11.57
N LEU A 29 12.81 -7.44 11.10
CA LEU A 29 12.15 -6.89 9.91
C LEU A 29 11.40 -5.60 10.23
N ARG A 30 11.64 -4.57 9.43
CA ARG A 30 11.02 -3.25 9.58
C ARG A 30 9.83 -3.13 8.63
N LEU A 31 8.77 -2.48 9.10
CA LEU A 31 7.63 -2.13 8.25
C LEU A 31 8.11 -1.30 7.05
N LEU A 32 7.33 -1.29 5.96
CA LEU A 32 7.57 -0.51 4.73
C LEU A 32 8.80 -0.95 3.89
N ASP A 33 9.95 -1.19 4.52
CA ASP A 33 11.22 -1.58 3.89
C ASP A 33 11.30 -3.10 3.69
N ASP A 34 11.03 -3.88 4.74
CA ASP A 34 11.26 -5.32 4.76
C ASP A 34 9.95 -6.12 4.69
N VAL A 35 8.92 -5.66 5.41
CA VAL A 35 7.62 -6.34 5.48
C VAL A 35 6.44 -5.41 5.22
N VAL A 36 5.50 -5.89 4.41
CA VAL A 36 4.22 -5.23 4.14
C VAL A 36 3.05 -6.16 4.46
N PHE A 37 2.07 -5.63 5.19
CA PHE A 37 0.82 -6.32 5.48
C PHE A 37 -0.27 -5.86 4.50
N LEU A 38 -0.96 -6.81 3.89
CA LEU A 38 -1.97 -6.58 2.87
C LEU A 38 -3.35 -7.07 3.30
N SER A 39 -4.37 -6.38 2.79
CA SER A 39 -5.76 -6.81 2.83
C SER A 39 -6.46 -6.43 1.53
N PRO A 40 -7.46 -7.21 1.04
CA PRO A 40 -8.20 -6.83 -0.16
C PRO A 40 -9.13 -5.64 0.09
N VAL A 41 -9.46 -5.33 1.35
CA VAL A 41 -10.47 -4.35 1.73
C VAL A 41 -9.94 -3.37 2.78
N ARG A 42 -10.50 -2.15 2.81
CA ARG A 42 -10.11 -1.14 3.80
C ARG A 42 -10.81 -1.32 5.14
N SER A 43 -12.06 -1.75 5.14
CA SER A 43 -12.94 -1.83 6.31
C SER A 43 -13.36 -3.28 6.64
N GLY A 44 -13.90 -3.46 7.84
CA GLY A 44 -14.27 -4.78 8.38
C GLY A 44 -13.16 -5.43 9.21
N GLU A 45 -13.45 -6.59 9.77
CA GLU A 45 -12.56 -7.35 10.68
C GLU A 45 -11.19 -7.68 10.05
N TYR A 46 -11.18 -7.95 8.74
CA TYR A 46 -9.94 -8.26 8.01
C TYR A 46 -9.48 -7.10 7.13
N GLY A 47 -10.07 -5.91 7.31
CA GLY A 47 -9.72 -4.71 6.56
C GLY A 47 -8.49 -3.99 7.12
N THR A 48 -7.78 -3.25 6.27
CA THR A 48 -6.53 -2.57 6.66
C THR A 48 -6.65 -1.74 7.93
N GLN A 49 -7.79 -1.08 8.18
CA GLN A 49 -8.01 -0.30 9.41
C GLN A 49 -8.02 -1.15 10.68
N HIS A 50 -8.61 -2.35 10.63
CA HIS A 50 -8.61 -3.26 11.79
C HIS A 50 -7.21 -3.85 12.00
N LEU A 51 -6.57 -4.30 10.92
CA LEU A 51 -5.22 -4.83 10.96
C LEU A 51 -4.23 -3.79 11.51
N ALA A 52 -4.35 -2.53 11.10
CA ALA A 52 -3.50 -1.45 11.60
C ALA A 52 -3.56 -1.28 13.12
N ARG A 53 -4.74 -1.46 13.73
CA ARG A 53 -4.87 -1.39 15.20
C ARG A 53 -4.15 -2.53 15.91
N ILE A 54 -4.20 -3.74 15.34
CA ILE A 54 -3.49 -4.90 15.87
C ILE A 54 -1.98 -4.69 15.70
N LEU A 55 -1.55 -4.35 14.50
CA LEU A 55 -0.15 -4.18 14.13
C LEU A 55 0.52 -3.02 14.87
N ARG A 56 -0.20 -1.92 15.14
CA ARG A 56 0.31 -0.83 15.99
C ARG A 56 0.71 -1.33 17.38
N LYS A 57 -0.11 -2.17 18.02
CA LYS A 57 0.23 -2.74 19.34
C LYS A 57 1.49 -3.61 19.31
N VAL A 58 1.86 -4.13 18.14
CA VAL A 58 3.05 -4.96 17.95
C VAL A 58 4.25 -4.10 17.57
N PHE A 59 4.14 -3.24 16.56
CA PHE A 59 5.27 -2.51 16.00
C PHE A 59 5.52 -1.15 16.65
N ASN A 60 4.53 -0.58 17.33
CA ASN A 60 4.64 0.73 17.98
C ASN A 60 3.81 0.80 19.29
N PRO A 61 4.10 -0.08 20.28
CA PRO A 61 3.36 -0.09 21.54
C PRO A 61 3.54 1.19 22.36
N ASP A 62 4.73 1.80 22.29
CA ASP A 62 5.15 2.92 23.14
C ASP A 62 5.08 4.28 22.43
N GLY A 63 4.53 4.34 21.22
CA GLY A 63 4.38 5.58 20.48
C GLY A 63 3.54 6.60 21.24
N GLU A 64 3.97 7.86 21.25
CA GLU A 64 3.29 8.95 21.95
C GLU A 64 2.14 9.51 21.09
N PRO A 65 0.95 9.79 21.66
CA PRO A 65 -0.16 10.35 20.90
C PRO A 65 0.22 11.68 20.25
N VAL A 66 -0.05 11.82 18.94
CA VAL A 66 0.11 13.08 18.23
C VAL A 66 -1.14 13.94 18.43
N LYS A 67 -0.98 15.06 19.15
CA LYS A 67 -2.10 15.88 19.62
C LYS A 67 -3.01 16.34 18.46
N GLY A 68 -4.31 16.12 18.63
CA GLY A 68 -5.33 16.53 17.65
C GLY A 68 -5.41 15.64 16.40
N THR A 69 -4.78 14.46 16.41
CA THR A 69 -4.77 13.51 15.29
C THR A 69 -5.02 12.07 15.79
N PRO A 70 -5.34 11.12 14.90
CA PRO A 70 -5.43 9.70 15.27
C PRO A 70 -4.07 8.99 15.34
N PHE A 71 -2.96 9.70 15.12
CA PHE A 71 -1.62 9.12 14.96
C PHE A 71 -0.79 9.16 16.24
N PHE A 72 0.30 8.41 16.21
CA PHE A 72 1.33 8.37 17.26
C PHE A 72 2.71 8.57 16.65
N THR A 73 3.67 9.07 17.43
CA THR A 73 5.08 9.05 17.03
C THR A 73 5.52 7.60 16.80
N GLY A 74 6.36 7.36 15.80
CA GLY A 74 6.74 6.03 15.33
C GLY A 74 5.75 5.38 14.35
N ASP A 75 4.55 5.95 14.15
CA ASP A 75 3.60 5.35 13.19
C ASP A 75 4.15 5.40 11.76
N PRO A 76 4.09 4.28 11.00
CA PRO A 76 4.27 4.29 9.57
C PRO A 76 3.06 4.96 8.92
N VAL A 77 3.32 5.81 7.93
CA VAL A 77 2.32 6.60 7.22
C VAL A 77 2.51 6.52 5.72
N ILE A 78 1.42 6.74 4.98
CA ILE A 78 1.43 6.83 3.52
C ILE A 78 0.68 8.09 3.09
N ALA A 79 1.27 8.84 2.17
CA ALA A 79 0.63 9.99 1.55
C ALA A 79 -0.50 9.52 0.63
N THR A 80 -1.66 10.18 0.70
CA THR A 80 -2.85 9.80 -0.09
C THR A 80 -3.13 10.77 -1.23
N ARG A 81 -2.37 11.86 -1.33
CA ARG A 81 -2.56 12.97 -2.26
C ARG A 81 -1.21 13.60 -2.59
N ASN A 82 -1.07 14.10 -3.80
CA ASN A 82 0.08 14.90 -4.18
C ASN A 82 0.05 16.27 -3.47
N ASP A 83 1.22 16.72 -3.04
CA ASP A 83 1.44 18.01 -2.41
C ASP A 83 2.71 18.66 -2.97
N TYR A 84 2.55 19.52 -3.98
CA TYR A 84 3.64 20.19 -4.68
C TYR A 84 3.97 21.54 -4.06
N VAL A 85 5.22 21.80 -3.70
CA VAL A 85 5.68 23.00 -2.98
C VAL A 85 5.22 24.30 -3.66
N ASP A 86 5.14 24.32 -4.98
CA ASP A 86 4.74 25.45 -5.81
C ASP A 86 3.22 25.64 -5.95
N ASN A 87 2.39 24.71 -5.46
CA ASN A 87 0.95 24.78 -5.62
C ASN A 87 0.35 26.02 -4.89
N PRO A 88 -0.14 27.04 -5.61
CA PRO A 88 -0.62 28.29 -5.03
C PRO A 88 -1.96 28.13 -4.30
N LYS A 89 -2.65 26.98 -4.47
CA LYS A 89 -3.95 26.69 -3.84
C LYS A 89 -3.83 26.02 -2.47
N SER A 90 -2.61 25.73 -2.01
CA SER A 90 -2.39 25.00 -0.76
C SER A 90 -2.53 25.90 0.47
N ARG A 91 -3.79 26.12 0.92
CA ARG A 91 -4.09 26.98 2.07
C ARG A 91 -3.81 26.33 3.43
N THR A 92 -3.61 25.02 3.47
CA THR A 92 -3.48 24.22 4.70
C THR A 92 -2.08 23.67 4.92
N ARG A 93 -1.14 23.97 4.03
CA ARG A 93 0.22 23.43 4.08
C ARG A 93 1.06 24.12 5.14
N HIS A 94 1.83 23.33 5.88
CA HIS A 94 2.80 23.84 6.83
C HIS A 94 3.82 24.79 6.16
N PRO A 95 4.09 25.99 6.71
CA PRO A 95 4.98 26.98 6.09
C PRO A 95 6.43 26.50 5.92
N GLY A 96 6.85 25.51 6.71
CA GLY A 96 8.14 24.83 6.59
C GLY A 96 8.25 23.80 5.47
N ARG A 97 7.23 23.59 4.62
CA ARG A 97 7.29 22.64 3.49
C ARG A 97 8.34 23.09 2.47
N ARG A 98 9.26 22.18 2.11
CA ARG A 98 10.34 22.43 1.12
C ARG A 98 10.51 21.30 0.10
N ARG A 99 9.73 20.22 0.22
CA ARG A 99 9.78 19.05 -0.65
C ARG A 99 8.38 18.71 -1.13
N ASP A 100 8.31 18.26 -2.38
CA ASP A 100 7.10 17.66 -2.92
C ASP A 100 6.85 16.34 -2.21
N VAL A 101 5.57 16.07 -1.93
CA VAL A 101 5.13 14.78 -1.42
C VAL A 101 4.15 14.19 -2.42
N TYR A 102 4.49 13.04 -2.95
CA TYR A 102 3.66 12.37 -3.96
C TYR A 102 2.76 11.33 -3.27
N ASN A 103 1.60 11.08 -3.87
CA ASN A 103 0.72 10.00 -3.46
C ASN A 103 1.51 8.68 -3.42
N SER A 104 1.18 7.84 -2.43
CA SER A 104 1.86 6.58 -2.13
C SER A 104 3.27 6.69 -1.56
N MET A 105 3.84 7.90 -1.36
CA MET A 105 5.08 8.02 -0.59
C MET A 105 4.87 7.55 0.85
N LYS A 106 5.79 6.73 1.35
CA LYS A 106 5.73 6.10 2.67
C LYS A 106 6.80 6.67 3.58
N GLY A 107 6.51 6.72 4.87
CA GLY A 107 7.41 7.28 5.86
C GLY A 107 6.98 6.96 7.28
N TYR A 108 7.64 7.61 8.23
CA TYR A 108 7.34 7.48 9.66
C TYR A 108 7.13 8.85 10.27
N ILE A 109 6.17 8.96 11.19
CA ILE A 109 6.08 10.13 12.07
C ILE A 109 7.25 10.04 13.05
N THR A 110 8.22 10.96 12.96
CA THR A 110 9.46 10.87 13.75
C THR A 110 9.39 11.65 15.05
N ARG A 111 8.71 12.79 15.06
CA ARG A 111 8.60 13.67 16.22
C ARG A 111 7.45 14.65 16.08
N GLN A 112 7.08 15.24 17.21
CA GLN A 112 6.10 16.32 17.29
C GLN A 112 6.60 17.44 18.22
N SER A 113 5.97 18.59 18.08
CA SER A 113 6.08 19.78 18.93
C SER A 113 4.68 20.39 19.09
N ASP A 114 4.56 21.52 19.76
CA ASP A 114 3.26 22.15 20.00
C ASP A 114 2.52 22.55 18.71
N ASP A 115 3.24 22.90 17.64
CA ASP A 115 2.68 23.44 16.39
C ASP A 115 2.96 22.57 15.14
N ALA A 116 3.93 21.67 15.21
CA ALA A 116 4.35 20.87 14.06
C ALA A 116 4.58 19.39 14.38
N VAL A 117 4.34 18.56 13.35
CA VAL A 117 4.62 17.12 13.32
C VAL A 117 5.53 16.83 12.13
N TRP A 118 6.59 16.05 12.33
CA TRP A 118 7.53 15.72 11.27
C TRP A 118 7.36 14.27 10.82
N VAL A 119 7.31 14.10 9.49
CA VAL A 119 7.31 12.80 8.83
C VAL A 119 8.61 12.66 8.07
N THR A 120 9.35 11.59 8.34
CA THR A 120 10.49 11.18 7.52
C THR A 120 10.00 10.24 6.43
N TYR A 121 10.02 10.71 5.18
CA TYR A 121 9.75 9.88 4.01
C TYR A 121 10.97 9.08 3.60
N ILE A 122 10.73 7.90 3.05
CA ILE A 122 11.76 7.00 2.53
C ILE A 122 11.49 6.81 1.03
N VAL A 123 12.43 7.22 0.18
CA VAL A 123 12.29 7.16 -1.28
C VAL A 123 13.62 6.71 -1.86
N LEU A 124 13.64 5.53 -2.49
CA LEU A 124 14.84 4.94 -3.11
C LEU A 124 16.07 4.89 -2.18
N GLY A 125 15.84 4.66 -0.88
CA GLY A 125 16.88 4.62 0.15
C GLY A 125 17.19 5.97 0.79
N ASP A 126 16.84 7.08 0.13
CA ASP A 126 16.99 8.43 0.68
C ASP A 126 15.90 8.74 1.70
N ARG A 127 16.28 9.56 2.69
CA ARG A 127 15.39 10.01 3.76
C ARG A 127 15.33 11.52 3.80
N PHE A 128 14.12 12.06 3.90
CA PHE A 128 13.92 13.49 4.09
C PHE A 128 12.75 13.76 5.01
N GLU A 129 12.92 14.75 5.90
CA GLU A 129 11.88 15.20 6.82
C GLU A 129 10.97 16.23 6.17
N VAL A 130 9.69 16.12 6.50
CA VAL A 130 8.65 17.00 6.01
C VAL A 130 7.72 17.39 7.15
N PRO A 131 7.55 18.70 7.44
CA PRO A 131 6.68 19.14 8.52
C PRO A 131 5.22 19.26 8.09
N TYR A 132 4.31 18.94 9.01
CA TYR A 132 2.86 19.00 8.87
C TYR A 132 2.28 19.74 10.07
N SER A 133 1.19 20.48 9.87
CA SER A 133 0.30 20.80 10.98
C SER A 133 -0.56 19.57 11.33
N PRO A 134 -1.11 19.45 12.57
CA PRO A 134 -1.98 18.33 12.94
C PRO A 134 -3.18 18.12 12.00
N ALA A 135 -3.81 19.23 11.56
CA ALA A 135 -4.93 19.18 10.62
C ALA A 135 -4.49 18.72 9.22
N GLU A 136 -3.35 19.19 8.74
CA GLU A 136 -2.78 18.76 7.46
C GLU A 136 -2.40 17.27 7.48
N LEU A 137 -1.77 16.81 8.57
CA LEU A 137 -1.37 15.42 8.77
C LEU A 137 -2.58 14.49 8.61
N THR A 138 -3.68 14.81 9.31
CA THR A 138 -4.94 14.04 9.28
C THR A 138 -5.60 14.05 7.90
N TYR A 139 -5.49 15.16 7.17
CA TYR A 139 -6.10 15.28 5.84
C TYR A 139 -5.31 14.56 4.74
N ARG A 140 -3.98 14.53 4.84
CA ARG A 140 -3.10 14.05 3.77
C ARG A 140 -2.62 12.62 3.94
N LEU A 141 -2.54 12.10 5.16
CA LEU A 141 -1.91 10.81 5.46
C LEU A 141 -2.91 9.77 5.96
N ASP A 142 -2.66 8.53 5.59
CA ASP A 142 -3.25 7.33 6.21
C ASP A 142 -2.15 6.58 6.99
N ALA A 143 -2.52 5.82 8.02
CA ALA A 143 -1.60 4.88 8.66
C ALA A 143 -1.23 3.74 7.68
N ALA A 144 0.05 3.37 7.65
CA ALA A 144 0.62 2.41 6.70
C ALA A 144 1.06 1.09 7.35
N TYR A 145 0.45 0.72 8.49
CA TYR A 145 0.65 -0.59 9.10
C TYR A 145 0.18 -1.73 8.19
N ALA A 146 -0.94 -1.52 7.49
CA ALA A 146 -1.47 -2.45 6.49
C ALA A 146 -2.01 -1.65 5.30
N LEU A 147 -1.79 -2.17 4.10
CA LEU A 147 -2.17 -1.53 2.84
C LEU A 147 -3.16 -2.39 2.07
N THR A 148 -3.97 -1.75 1.23
CA THR A 148 -4.74 -2.50 0.25
C THR A 148 -3.80 -2.95 -0.86
N VAL A 149 -4.10 -4.09 -1.50
CA VAL A 149 -3.28 -4.61 -2.62
C VAL A 149 -3.08 -3.55 -3.72
N HIS A 150 -4.11 -2.77 -4.02
CA HIS A 150 -4.05 -1.66 -4.98
C HIS A 150 -3.02 -0.57 -4.61
N LYS A 151 -2.81 -0.29 -3.32
CA LYS A 151 -1.83 0.70 -2.86
C LYS A 151 -0.37 0.20 -2.97
N MET A 152 -0.15 -1.07 -3.26
CA MET A 152 1.17 -1.67 -3.56
C MET A 152 1.43 -1.87 -5.05
N GLN A 153 0.57 -1.36 -5.94
CA GLN A 153 0.80 -1.55 -7.38
C GLN A 153 2.10 -0.88 -7.82
N GLY A 154 3.02 -1.68 -8.38
CA GLY A 154 4.34 -1.20 -8.82
C GLY A 154 5.41 -1.18 -7.73
N ASP A 155 5.08 -1.60 -6.51
CA ASP A 155 6.00 -1.68 -5.38
C ASP A 155 6.17 -3.13 -4.91
N GLU A 156 7.31 -3.50 -4.32
CA GLU A 156 7.60 -4.86 -3.88
C GLU A 156 8.27 -4.84 -2.51
N ALA A 157 8.08 -5.92 -1.75
CA ALA A 157 8.71 -6.09 -0.44
C ALA A 157 9.33 -7.49 -0.31
N PRO A 158 10.44 -7.64 0.41
CA PRO A 158 11.01 -8.95 0.72
C PRO A 158 9.98 -9.90 1.35
N TYR A 159 9.19 -9.40 2.30
CA TYR A 159 8.18 -10.18 3.01
C TYR A 159 6.79 -9.54 2.84
N VAL A 160 5.80 -10.36 2.45
CA VAL A 160 4.40 -9.91 2.37
C VAL A 160 3.54 -10.81 3.24
N VAL A 161 2.69 -10.22 4.06
CA VAL A 161 1.65 -10.92 4.83
C VAL A 161 0.29 -10.52 4.29
N PHE A 162 -0.38 -11.41 3.57
CA PHE A 162 -1.70 -11.15 2.99
C PHE A 162 -2.80 -11.79 3.84
N VAL A 163 -3.67 -10.97 4.42
CA VAL A 163 -4.78 -11.41 5.26
C VAL A 163 -6.08 -11.33 4.47
N ASN A 164 -6.81 -12.45 4.41
CA ASN A 164 -8.07 -12.54 3.72
C ASN A 164 -9.01 -13.58 4.33
N HIS A 165 -10.30 -13.25 4.40
CA HIS A 165 -11.35 -14.17 4.85
C HIS A 165 -12.56 -14.19 3.90
N LYS A 166 -12.42 -13.62 2.71
CA LYS A 166 -13.49 -13.51 1.72
C LYS A 166 -13.06 -14.12 0.39
N SER A 167 -14.03 -14.43 -0.45
CA SER A 167 -13.73 -14.79 -1.83
C SER A 167 -13.16 -13.56 -2.56
N ILE A 168 -11.98 -13.69 -3.18
CA ILE A 168 -11.30 -12.63 -3.95
C ILE A 168 -11.14 -13.06 -5.41
N SER A 169 -10.82 -12.13 -6.31
CA SER A 169 -10.52 -12.45 -7.71
C SER A 169 -9.13 -13.07 -7.86
N ARG A 170 -8.92 -13.82 -8.95
CA ARG A 170 -7.59 -14.35 -9.30
C ARG A 170 -6.56 -13.24 -9.47
N ASN A 171 -6.95 -12.13 -10.10
CA ASN A 171 -6.06 -10.99 -10.34
C ASN A 171 -5.62 -10.32 -9.03
N MET A 172 -6.52 -10.21 -8.03
CA MET A 172 -6.17 -9.70 -6.71
C MET A 172 -5.12 -10.57 -6.03
N LEU A 173 -5.34 -11.89 -6.03
CA LEU A 173 -4.38 -12.84 -5.46
C LEU A 173 -3.03 -12.78 -6.19
N TYR A 174 -3.06 -12.83 -7.52
CA TYR A 174 -1.86 -12.71 -8.35
C TYR A 174 -1.06 -11.44 -8.05
N THR A 175 -1.77 -10.30 -7.94
CA THR A 175 -1.13 -9.02 -7.65
C THR A 175 -0.45 -9.06 -6.28
N ALA A 176 -1.14 -9.54 -5.24
CA ALA A 176 -0.59 -9.65 -3.89
C ALA A 176 0.61 -10.63 -3.82
N VAL A 177 0.53 -11.78 -4.51
CA VAL A 177 1.61 -12.78 -4.56
C VAL A 177 2.86 -12.20 -5.21
N THR A 178 2.71 -11.49 -6.33
CA THR A 178 3.85 -10.88 -7.05
C THR A 178 4.46 -9.70 -6.32
N ARG A 179 3.86 -9.17 -5.24
CA ARG A 179 4.50 -8.12 -4.41
C ARG A 179 5.60 -8.69 -3.51
N ALA A 180 5.66 -10.01 -3.30
CA ALA A 180 6.61 -10.65 -2.40
C ALA A 180 7.84 -11.15 -3.16
N SER A 181 9.01 -10.57 -2.89
CA SER A 181 10.25 -10.98 -3.57
C SER A 181 11.00 -12.13 -2.88
N LYS A 182 10.78 -12.36 -1.58
CA LYS A 182 11.38 -13.50 -0.85
C LYS A 182 10.34 -14.46 -0.28
N LYS A 183 9.42 -13.97 0.56
CA LYS A 183 8.50 -14.82 1.33
C LYS A 183 7.10 -14.24 1.40
N LEU A 184 6.10 -15.10 1.20
CA LEU A 184 4.69 -14.75 1.27
C LEU A 184 4.01 -15.52 2.41
N PHE A 185 3.28 -14.81 3.26
CA PHE A 185 2.43 -15.39 4.28
C PHE A 185 0.96 -15.15 3.92
N LEU A 186 0.17 -16.22 3.86
CA LEU A 186 -1.25 -16.18 3.55
C LEU A 186 -2.05 -16.51 4.82
N LEU A 187 -2.69 -15.51 5.42
CA LEU A 187 -3.48 -15.69 6.63
C LEU A 187 -4.98 -15.67 6.34
N GLY A 188 -5.66 -16.77 6.66
CA GLY A 188 -7.08 -16.97 6.44
C GLY A 188 -7.37 -17.93 5.29
N GLN A 189 -8.39 -17.64 4.48
CA GLN A 189 -8.99 -18.62 3.56
C GLN A 189 -9.32 -18.05 2.17
N GLY A 190 -9.80 -18.91 1.27
CA GLY A 190 -10.21 -18.54 -0.10
C GLY A 190 -9.07 -18.49 -1.13
N TRP A 191 -7.88 -18.95 -0.77
CA TRP A 191 -6.68 -18.87 -1.62
C TRP A 191 -6.76 -19.76 -2.86
N LEU A 192 -7.06 -21.05 -2.67
CA LEU A 192 -7.15 -22.01 -3.77
C LEU A 192 -8.34 -21.70 -4.67
N GLU A 193 -9.49 -21.36 -4.08
CA GLU A 193 -10.67 -20.88 -4.80
C GLU A 193 -10.32 -19.70 -5.69
N ALA A 194 -9.68 -18.65 -5.13
CA ALA A 194 -9.28 -17.49 -5.91
C ALA A 194 -8.27 -17.82 -7.02
N ALA A 195 -7.33 -18.74 -6.79
CA ALA A 195 -6.34 -19.16 -7.80
C ALA A 195 -7.00 -19.89 -8.99
N GLN A 196 -8.10 -20.61 -8.74
CA GLN A 196 -8.83 -21.38 -9.74
C GLN A 196 -9.88 -20.56 -10.50
N LYS A 197 -10.23 -19.36 -10.01
CA LYS A 197 -11.22 -18.53 -10.70
C LYS A 197 -10.79 -18.18 -12.12
N PRO A 198 -11.72 -18.19 -13.09
CA PRO A 198 -11.44 -17.71 -14.43
C PRO A 198 -11.07 -16.22 -14.39
N VAL A 199 -10.17 -15.81 -15.27
CA VAL A 199 -9.93 -14.38 -15.50
C VAL A 199 -11.12 -13.88 -16.31
N GLU A 200 -12.02 -13.15 -15.66
CA GLU A 200 -13.15 -12.54 -16.34
C GLU A 200 -12.64 -11.48 -17.32
N GLU A 201 -13.03 -11.58 -18.60
CA GLU A 201 -12.84 -10.48 -19.54
C GLU A 201 -13.75 -9.33 -19.12
N PRO A 202 -13.20 -8.14 -18.80
CA PRO A 202 -14.04 -7.03 -18.42
C PRO A 202 -14.92 -6.65 -19.60
N LEU A 203 -16.24 -6.75 -19.42
CA LEU A 203 -17.23 -6.16 -20.31
C LEU A 203 -17.05 -4.64 -20.29
N SER A 204 -16.16 -4.15 -21.15
CA SER A 204 -15.74 -2.75 -21.14
C SER A 204 -16.19 -2.05 -22.40
N LYS A 205 -16.72 -0.83 -22.22
CA LYS A 205 -16.92 0.12 -23.32
C LYS A 205 -15.60 0.44 -24.02
N PHE A 206 -14.45 0.15 -23.40
CA PHE A 206 -13.13 0.29 -24.00
C PHE A 206 -12.95 -0.63 -25.22
N ILE A 207 -13.28 -1.93 -25.09
CA ILE A 207 -13.26 -2.85 -26.24
C ILE A 207 -14.23 -2.37 -27.33
N PHE A 208 -15.43 -1.94 -26.95
CA PHE A 208 -16.41 -1.41 -27.92
C PHE A 208 -15.92 -0.14 -28.62
N ARG A 209 -15.21 0.75 -27.90
CA ARG A 209 -14.66 2.00 -28.47
C ARG A 209 -13.43 1.78 -29.34
N LEU A 210 -12.66 0.73 -29.09
CA LEU A 210 -11.42 0.47 -29.84
C LEU A 210 -11.61 -0.50 -31.00
N LYS A 211 -12.47 -1.51 -30.87
CA LYS A 211 -12.66 -2.52 -31.93
C LYS A 211 -12.90 -1.90 -33.32
N PRO A 212 -13.82 -0.93 -33.51
CA PRO A 212 -14.07 -0.37 -34.83
C PRO A 212 -12.86 0.34 -35.45
N ASN A 213 -12.05 1.03 -34.62
CA ASN A 213 -10.93 1.85 -35.10
C ASN A 213 -9.65 1.05 -35.27
N VAL A 214 -9.46 -0.04 -34.51
CA VAL A 214 -8.26 -0.89 -34.62
C VAL A 214 -8.39 -1.89 -35.77
N THR A 215 -9.59 -2.38 -36.08
CA THR A 215 -9.79 -3.27 -37.23
C THR A 215 -9.79 -2.52 -38.56
N ALA A 216 -10.23 -1.26 -38.60
CA ALA A 216 -10.26 -0.46 -39.83
C ALA A 216 -8.85 -0.18 -40.41
N HIS A 217 -7.82 -0.11 -39.58
CA HIS A 217 -6.43 0.10 -40.02
C HIS A 217 -5.65 -1.19 -40.32
N ALA A 218 -6.23 -2.37 -40.06
CA ALA A 218 -5.59 -3.64 -40.37
C ALA A 218 -5.82 -4.07 -41.83
N ASP A 219 -6.80 -3.46 -42.52
CA ASP A 219 -7.17 -3.75 -43.90
C ASP A 219 -6.74 -2.63 -44.88
N ASP A 220 -6.12 -1.57 -44.40
CA ASP A 220 -5.74 -0.39 -45.20
C ASP A 220 -4.22 -0.24 -45.24
N ASP A 221 -3.61 -0.91 -46.23
CA ASP A 221 -2.21 -0.72 -46.61
C ASP A 221 -2.03 0.69 -47.21
N GLY A 222 -1.86 1.68 -46.34
CA GLY A 222 -1.13 2.91 -46.64
C GLY A 222 -1.96 4.17 -46.83
N GLU A 223 -2.16 4.91 -45.73
CA GLU A 223 -1.92 6.35 -45.73
C GLU A 223 -1.57 6.81 -44.29
N SER A 224 -0.39 7.44 -44.15
CA SER A 224 0.12 7.96 -42.88
C SER A 224 -0.75 9.12 -42.39
N LEU A 225 -1.34 8.99 -41.20
CA LEU A 225 -2.13 10.04 -40.53
C LEU A 225 -1.29 11.16 -39.87
N PHE A 226 0.01 11.23 -40.15
CA PHE A 226 0.87 12.31 -39.67
C PHE A 226 1.51 13.03 -40.87
N THR A 227 0.86 14.12 -41.28
CA THR A 227 1.45 15.29 -41.96
C THR A 227 1.03 16.53 -41.21
#